data_AF-A0A941MWY3-F1
#
_entry.id   AF-A0A941MWY3-F1
#
_cell.length_a   1.000
_cell.length_b   1.000
_cell.length_c   1.000
_cell.angle_alpha   90.00
_cell.angle_beta   90.00
_cell.angle_gamma   90.00
#
_symmetry.space_group_name_H-M   'P 1'
#
loop_
_entity.id
_entity.type
_entity.pdbx_description
1 polymer ?
#
loop_
_entity_poly.entity_id
_entity_poly.type
_entity_poly.pdbx_seq_one_letter_code
_entity_poly.pdbx_strand_id
1 'polypeptide(L)'
;MSRILTWFVWSCGACWLGSFGCAPLAAQQAPKTQPEALERSFRDQIQPVLREHCYSCHGPDKAEAKLDLARFRSTQDIVGEFRTWEFVAERLVAKEMPPSTEGKQPTAAQREAIVKWVRDLADLESQRNAGDPGPVLARRLSNAEYNRSIRDLTGVDLQPTREFPVDPANEAGFDNSGESLTMSPALLKKYLEAARFVADHLVLKPNGFAFAPYPVVAETDRDNYCVHRIVDFYKRHQIDYADYFYAAWRYRHRTASGSPSATLAEAASTGNLSPNYLNLVWTPLHEEHAESGPMAEVVRAWRALPDESTNTEASRRGCEAMRELVLRLRQA
;
A
#
# COMPACT_ATOMS: atom_id res chain seq x y z
N MET A 1 -12.07 -48.49 36.79
CA MET A 1 -10.92 -49.30 36.29
C MET A 1 -9.69 -48.37 36.36
N SER A 2 -8.56 -48.65 37.03
CA SER A 2 -7.66 -49.84 37.01
C SER A 2 -7.06 -50.04 35.61
N ARG A 3 -5.74 -50.00 35.34
CA ARG A 3 -4.52 -50.57 36.00
C ARG A 3 -3.29 -49.60 35.86
N ILE A 4 -2.14 -49.60 36.58
CA ILE A 4 -1.15 -50.61 37.09
C ILE A 4 -0.24 -51.18 35.96
N LEU A 5 1.11 -51.24 35.97
CA LEU A 5 2.26 -50.88 36.87
C LEU A 5 2.95 -49.51 36.46
N THR A 6 4.02 -48.91 37.02
CA THR A 6 4.97 -49.09 38.18
C THR A 6 6.42 -49.66 37.92
N TRP A 7 7.43 -49.16 38.68
CA TRP A 7 8.87 -49.55 38.88
C TRP A 7 9.95 -49.35 37.78
N PHE A 8 11.00 -48.58 38.13
CA PHE A 8 12.31 -49.15 38.48
C PHE A 8 13.10 -48.22 39.44
N VAL A 9 14.01 -48.79 40.23
CA VAL A 9 14.86 -48.09 41.21
C VAL A 9 16.30 -48.52 40.99
N TRP A 10 17.27 -47.61 41.15
CA TRP A 10 18.57 -47.97 41.72
C TRP A 10 19.24 -46.77 42.39
N SER A 11 20.10 -47.05 43.38
CA SER A 11 20.79 -46.05 44.19
C SER A 11 22.16 -46.57 44.56
N CYS A 12 23.19 -45.75 44.39
CA CYS A 12 24.47 -45.85 45.09
C CYS A 12 25.15 -44.48 45.03
N GLY A 13 25.78 -44.08 46.13
CA GLY A 13 26.58 -42.86 46.21
C GLY A 13 28.02 -43.18 46.60
N ALA A 14 28.94 -42.28 46.26
CA ALA A 14 30.28 -42.25 46.80
C ALA A 14 30.78 -40.79 46.81
N CYS A 15 31.25 -40.32 47.96
CA CYS A 15 31.88 -39.00 48.07
C CYS A 15 33.35 -39.08 47.65
N TRP A 16 33.86 -38.07 46.95
CA TRP A 16 35.29 -37.82 46.84
C TRP A 16 35.56 -36.32 47.06
N LEU A 17 36.36 -36.01 48.08
CA LEU A 17 36.78 -34.65 48.42
C LEU A 17 38.08 -34.34 47.68
N GLY A 18 38.00 -33.54 46.60
CA GLY A 18 39.17 -33.06 45.85
C GLY A 18 39.36 -31.56 46.06
N SER A 19 40.47 -31.16 46.68
CA SER A 19 40.82 -29.74 46.90
C SER A 19 41.27 -29.08 45.59
N PHE A 20 40.38 -28.31 44.95
CA PHE A 20 40.75 -27.48 43.81
C PHE A 20 41.60 -26.29 44.25
N GLY A 21 42.87 -26.29 43.86
CA GLY A 21 43.78 -25.15 44.06
C GLY A 21 43.35 -23.96 43.21
N CYS A 22 43.15 -22.80 43.82
CA CYS A 22 42.77 -21.58 43.11
C CYS A 22 44.00 -20.96 42.42
N ALA A 23 44.18 -21.25 41.13
CA ALA A 23 45.14 -20.53 40.29
C ALA A 23 44.57 -19.15 39.92
N PRO A 24 45.33 -18.05 40.05
CA PRO A 24 44.84 -16.72 39.71
C PRO A 24 44.62 -16.61 38.20
N LEU A 25 43.37 -16.37 37.79
CA LEU A 25 43.03 -16.16 36.39
C LEU A 25 43.63 -14.83 35.92
N ALA A 26 44.66 -14.90 35.06
CA ALA A 26 45.27 -13.70 34.50
C ALA A 26 44.24 -12.93 33.65
N ALA A 27 43.91 -11.70 34.06
CA ALA A 27 42.91 -10.89 33.40
C ALA A 27 43.36 -10.47 31.99
N GLN A 28 42.92 -11.22 30.97
CA GLN A 28 43.05 -10.80 29.58
C GLN A 28 42.26 -9.51 29.38
N GLN A 29 42.94 -8.47 28.89
CA GLN A 29 42.31 -7.18 28.62
C GLN A 29 41.26 -7.35 27.52
N ALA A 30 40.05 -6.85 27.77
CA ALA A 30 38.96 -6.91 26.79
C ALA A 30 39.36 -6.19 25.48
N PRO A 31 38.89 -6.68 24.31
CA PRO A 31 39.14 -6.01 23.03
C PRO A 31 38.55 -4.59 23.09
N LYS A 32 39.38 -3.60 22.77
CA LYS A 32 38.99 -2.19 22.83
C LYS A 32 37.92 -1.89 21.78
N THR A 33 36.91 -1.12 22.16
CA THR A 33 35.77 -0.77 21.31
C THR A 33 36.20 -0.02 20.04
N GLN A 34 35.54 -0.31 18.91
CA GLN A 34 35.87 0.25 17.59
C GLN A 34 35.97 1.79 17.56
N PRO A 35 35.06 2.58 18.20
CA PRO A 35 35.21 4.03 18.29
C PRO A 35 36.56 4.49 18.88
N GLU A 36 37.02 3.86 19.97
CA GLU A 36 38.32 4.21 20.55
C GLU A 36 39.50 3.81 19.66
N ALA A 37 39.34 2.75 18.85
CA ALA A 37 40.37 2.34 17.89
C ALA A 37 40.54 3.41 16.80
N LEU A 38 39.43 3.96 16.28
CA LEU A 38 39.45 5.02 15.28
C LEU A 38 39.93 6.37 15.84
N GLU A 39 39.57 6.73 17.06
CA GLU A 39 40.09 7.93 17.74
C GLU A 39 41.61 7.84 18.00
N ARG A 40 42.13 6.66 18.36
CA ARG A 40 43.59 6.44 18.46
C ARG A 40 44.27 6.46 17.11
N SER A 41 43.77 5.75 16.09
CA SER A 41 44.40 5.80 14.76
C SER A 41 44.34 7.20 14.15
N PHE A 42 43.30 7.99 14.44
CA PHE A 42 43.25 9.40 14.06
C PHE A 42 44.44 10.16 14.63
N ARG A 43 44.62 10.10 15.95
CA ARG A 43 45.68 10.81 16.69
C ARG A 43 47.09 10.32 16.36
N ASP A 44 47.27 9.01 16.26
CA ASP A 44 48.57 8.35 16.22
C ASP A 44 49.08 8.13 14.78
N GLN A 45 48.18 8.13 13.77
CA GLN A 45 48.51 7.80 12.38
C GLN A 45 48.04 8.85 11.36
N ILE A 46 46.83 9.40 11.51
CA ILE A 46 46.25 10.35 10.53
C ILE A 46 46.72 11.79 10.77
N GLN A 47 46.55 12.31 11.98
CA GLN A 47 46.89 13.68 12.34
C GLN A 47 48.38 14.05 12.13
N PRO A 48 49.36 13.14 12.34
CA PRO A 48 50.76 13.42 11.99
C PRO A 48 50.97 13.61 10.47
N VAL A 49 50.30 12.81 9.65
CA VAL A 49 50.39 12.89 8.17
C VAL A 49 49.74 14.18 7.67
N LEU A 50 48.59 14.57 8.22
CA LEU A 50 47.96 15.86 7.91
C LEU A 50 48.83 17.05 8.33
N ARG A 51 49.56 16.93 9.44
CA ARG A 51 50.53 17.94 9.89
C ARG A 51 51.75 18.06 8.98
N GLU A 52 52.27 16.96 8.45
CA GLU A 52 53.40 16.95 7.52
C GLU A 52 53.00 17.47 6.12
N HIS A 53 51.80 17.11 5.64
CA HIS A 53 51.46 17.26 4.22
C HIS A 53 50.34 18.28 3.91
N CYS A 54 49.50 18.66 4.89
CA CYS A 54 48.29 19.45 4.62
C CYS A 54 48.22 20.78 5.38
N TYR A 55 48.68 20.84 6.63
CA TYR A 55 48.51 22.02 7.50
C TYR A 55 49.28 23.28 7.02
N SER A 56 50.20 23.17 6.05
CA SER A 56 50.86 24.32 5.42
C SER A 56 49.92 25.15 4.53
N CYS A 57 48.83 24.54 4.03
CA CYS A 57 47.84 25.17 3.14
C CYS A 57 46.40 25.06 3.67
N HIS A 58 46.14 24.11 4.57
CA HIS A 58 44.86 23.89 5.23
C HIS A 58 45.04 23.79 6.76
N GLY A 59 45.61 24.84 7.35
CA GLY A 59 45.88 24.97 8.78
C GLY A 59 45.39 26.32 9.34
N PRO A 60 45.78 26.67 10.59
CA PRO A 60 45.29 27.88 11.24
C PRO A 60 45.88 29.17 10.64
N ASP A 61 47.10 29.11 10.12
CA ASP A 61 47.82 30.27 9.56
C ASP A 61 47.51 30.50 8.06
N LYS A 62 47.08 29.45 7.35
CA LYS A 62 46.70 29.47 5.92
C LYS A 62 45.58 28.44 5.70
N ALA A 63 44.38 28.90 5.38
CA ALA A 63 43.19 28.08 5.17
C ALA A 63 42.66 28.22 3.73
N GLU A 64 43.38 27.63 2.77
CA GLU A 64 42.97 27.61 1.36
C GLU A 64 41.61 26.93 1.18
N ALA A 65 40.84 27.41 0.20
CA ALA A 65 39.43 27.06 0.00
C ALA A 65 38.54 27.26 1.26
N LYS A 66 38.99 28.04 2.26
CA LYS A 66 38.39 28.18 3.61
C LYS A 66 38.44 26.90 4.46
N LEU A 67 39.31 25.95 4.10
CA LEU A 67 39.49 24.70 4.82
C LEU A 67 40.68 24.83 5.79
N ASP A 68 40.39 24.81 7.09
CA ASP A 68 41.36 24.48 8.14
C ASP A 68 41.09 23.03 8.61
N LEU A 69 42.15 22.20 8.62
CA LEU A 69 42.12 20.82 9.10
C LEU A 69 42.61 20.67 10.55
N ALA A 70 43.28 21.68 11.11
CA ALA A 70 43.85 21.63 12.47
C ALA A 70 42.80 21.85 13.58
N ARG A 71 41.63 22.40 13.25
CA ARG A 71 40.46 22.46 14.14
C ARG A 71 39.86 21.09 14.47
N PHE A 72 40.03 20.08 13.61
CA PHE A 72 39.57 18.72 13.86
C PHE A 72 40.55 17.99 14.81
N ARG A 73 40.11 17.74 16.04
CA ARG A 73 40.96 17.23 17.13
C ARG A 73 40.57 15.84 17.61
N SER A 74 39.38 15.38 17.25
CA SER A 74 38.78 14.10 17.60
C SER A 74 37.92 13.55 16.44
N THR A 75 37.53 12.28 16.51
CA THR A 75 36.50 11.73 15.63
C THR A 75 35.19 12.52 15.68
N GLN A 76 34.82 13.07 16.85
CA GLN A 76 33.53 13.75 17.03
C GLN A 76 33.45 15.06 16.25
N ASP A 77 34.55 15.83 16.18
CA ASP A 77 34.62 17.05 15.35
C ASP A 77 34.42 16.71 13.86
N ILE A 78 34.94 15.54 13.45
CA ILE A 78 34.94 15.07 12.05
C ILE A 78 33.57 14.54 11.65
N VAL A 79 32.89 13.81 12.54
CA VAL A 79 31.49 13.38 12.36
C VAL A 79 30.55 14.59 12.23
N GLY A 80 30.78 15.66 12.99
CA GLY A 80 29.99 16.90 12.92
C GLY A 80 30.05 17.61 11.55
N GLU A 81 31.10 17.40 10.77
CA GLU A 81 31.28 17.99 9.43
C GLU A 81 31.73 16.96 8.38
N PHE A 82 31.12 15.76 8.41
CA PHE A 82 31.54 14.61 7.60
C PHE A 82 31.73 14.92 6.10
N ARG A 83 30.84 15.72 5.49
CA ARG A 83 30.93 16.12 4.06
C ARG A 83 32.26 16.79 3.70
N THR A 84 32.88 17.51 4.64
CA THR A 84 34.21 18.11 4.45
C THR A 84 35.29 17.04 4.31
N TRP A 85 35.18 15.94 5.07
CA TRP A 85 36.13 14.84 5.07
C TRP A 85 35.91 13.84 3.95
N GLU A 86 34.67 13.67 3.50
CA GLU A 86 34.32 13.02 2.24
C GLU A 86 35.03 13.70 1.06
N PHE A 87 34.93 15.03 0.94
CA PHE A 87 35.65 15.79 -0.09
C PHE A 87 37.18 15.70 0.04
N VAL A 88 37.74 15.70 1.27
CA VAL A 88 39.18 15.45 1.49
C VAL A 88 39.58 14.06 1.00
N ALA A 89 38.77 13.03 1.27
CA ALA A 89 39.02 11.68 0.78
C ALA A 89 38.94 11.60 -0.76
N GLU A 90 38.00 12.29 -1.41
CA GLU A 90 37.94 12.40 -2.88
C GLU A 90 39.23 13.00 -3.45
N ARG A 91 39.68 14.16 -2.95
CA ARG A 91 40.89 14.84 -3.46
C ARG A 91 42.17 14.05 -3.19
N LEU A 92 42.19 13.27 -2.10
CA LEU A 92 43.26 12.32 -1.82
C LEU A 92 43.24 11.14 -2.81
N VAL A 93 42.08 10.54 -3.11
CA VAL A 93 41.91 9.46 -4.11
C VAL A 93 42.29 9.94 -5.51
N ALA A 94 41.87 11.14 -5.90
CA ALA A 94 42.20 11.76 -7.19
C ALA A 94 43.69 12.13 -7.32
N LYS A 95 44.45 12.12 -6.21
CA LYS A 95 45.86 12.54 -6.12
C LYS A 95 46.10 14.02 -6.48
N GLU A 96 45.06 14.84 -6.37
CA GLU A 96 45.11 16.29 -6.58
C GLU A 96 45.69 17.03 -5.37
N MET A 97 45.58 16.44 -4.17
CA MET A 97 46.04 17.03 -2.92
C MET A 97 47.19 16.24 -2.26
N PRO A 98 48.24 16.92 -1.78
CA PRO A 98 48.59 18.33 -2.06
C PRO A 98 48.82 18.57 -3.57
N PRO A 99 48.84 19.82 -4.06
CA PRO A 99 49.21 20.10 -5.45
C PRO A 99 50.63 19.59 -5.77
N SER A 100 50.85 19.08 -6.99
CA SER A 100 52.20 18.61 -7.40
C SER A 100 53.25 19.73 -7.45
N THR A 101 52.81 20.99 -7.53
CA THR A 101 53.63 22.21 -7.50
C THR A 101 53.85 22.76 -6.09
N GLU A 102 53.01 22.41 -5.11
CA GLU A 102 53.00 23.00 -3.77
C GLU A 102 52.88 21.91 -2.70
N GLY A 103 54.04 21.42 -2.24
CA GLY A 103 54.15 20.54 -1.08
C GLY A 103 54.67 19.13 -1.40
N LYS A 104 55.17 18.46 -0.35
CA LYS A 104 55.60 17.06 -0.42
C LYS A 104 54.38 16.15 -0.49
N GLN A 105 54.32 15.26 -1.48
CA GLN A 105 53.23 14.28 -1.57
C GLN A 105 53.26 13.26 -0.43
N PRO A 106 52.10 12.92 0.18
CA PRO A 106 51.94 11.69 0.94
C PRO A 106 52.24 10.47 0.07
N THR A 107 52.91 9.47 0.66
CA THR A 107 53.07 8.14 0.04
C THR A 107 51.73 7.47 -0.24
N ALA A 108 51.72 6.46 -1.12
CA ALA A 108 50.51 5.70 -1.42
C ALA A 108 49.87 5.10 -0.13
N ALA A 109 50.69 4.52 0.75
CA ALA A 109 50.22 3.96 2.02
C ALA A 109 49.65 5.01 2.99
N GLN A 110 50.27 6.18 3.13
CA GLN A 110 49.72 7.28 3.94
C GLN A 110 48.36 7.76 3.40
N ARG A 111 48.27 7.93 2.07
CA ARG A 111 47.06 8.37 1.36
C ARG A 111 45.92 7.36 1.50
N GLU A 112 46.24 6.07 1.33
CA GLU A 112 45.29 4.97 1.51
C GLU A 112 44.85 4.83 2.97
N ALA A 113 45.74 5.01 3.94
CA ALA A 113 45.40 5.01 5.37
C ALA A 113 44.39 6.11 5.73
N ILE A 114 44.55 7.34 5.23
CA ILE A 114 43.57 8.43 5.45
C ILE A 114 42.22 8.07 4.80
N VAL A 115 42.22 7.67 3.52
CA VAL A 115 40.98 7.34 2.79
C VAL A 115 40.25 6.16 3.43
N LYS A 116 40.97 5.14 3.89
CA LYS A 116 40.40 4.01 4.63
C LYS A 116 39.84 4.47 5.98
N TRP A 117 40.57 5.28 6.75
CA TRP A 117 40.13 5.75 8.06
C TRP A 117 38.85 6.60 7.98
N VAL A 118 38.70 7.47 6.97
CA VAL A 118 37.46 8.23 6.73
C VAL A 118 36.28 7.30 6.42
N ARG A 119 36.51 6.24 5.64
CA ARG A 119 35.48 5.21 5.33
C ARG A 119 35.13 4.36 6.55
N ASP A 120 36.11 3.91 7.32
CA ASP A 120 35.89 3.13 8.55
C ASP A 120 35.06 3.94 9.57
N LEU A 121 35.27 5.27 9.64
CA LEU A 121 34.46 6.18 10.44
C LEU A 121 33.04 6.37 9.87
N ALA A 122 32.91 6.48 8.53
CA ALA A 122 31.61 6.55 7.86
C ALA A 122 30.78 5.28 8.10
N ASP A 123 31.40 4.10 7.99
CA ASP A 123 30.76 2.80 8.22
C ASP A 123 30.36 2.63 9.69
N LEU A 124 31.18 3.10 10.64
CA LEU A 124 30.85 3.10 12.07
C LEU A 124 29.65 4.02 12.37
N GLU A 125 29.61 5.22 11.79
CA GLU A 125 28.49 6.15 11.94
C GLU A 125 27.22 5.62 11.27
N SER A 126 27.33 5.06 10.07
CA SER A 126 26.21 4.41 9.36
C SER A 126 25.63 3.26 10.19
N GLN A 127 26.46 2.45 10.83
CA GLN A 127 26.03 1.38 11.74
C GLN A 127 25.44 1.91 13.06
N ARG A 128 26.00 2.97 13.66
CA ARG A 128 25.47 3.55 14.90
C ARG A 128 24.09 4.17 14.70
N ASN A 129 23.89 4.82 13.55
CA ASN A 129 22.67 5.51 13.20
C ASN A 129 21.74 4.62 12.34
N ALA A 130 22.00 3.30 12.25
CA ALA A 130 21.26 2.37 11.42
C ALA A 130 19.81 2.20 11.89
N GLY A 131 18.86 2.58 11.05
CA GLY A 131 17.43 2.58 11.37
C GLY A 131 16.91 3.89 11.97
N ASP A 132 17.78 4.86 12.26
CA ASP A 132 17.38 6.25 12.47
C ASP A 132 17.34 6.98 11.11
N PRO A 133 16.16 7.39 10.60
CA PRO A 133 16.08 8.17 9.37
C PRO A 133 16.52 9.64 9.55
N GLY A 134 16.94 10.03 10.75
CA GLY A 134 17.21 11.42 11.13
C GLY A 134 15.93 12.20 11.46
N PRO A 135 16.03 13.53 11.60
CA PRO A 135 14.90 14.37 11.99
C PRO A 135 13.82 14.43 10.89
N VAL A 136 12.77 13.61 11.03
CA VAL A 136 11.59 13.63 10.15
C VAL A 136 10.84 14.95 10.32
N LEU A 137 10.99 15.86 9.36
CA LEU A 137 10.26 17.14 9.35
C LEU A 137 8.75 16.91 9.27
N ALA A 138 8.00 17.63 10.11
CA ALA A 138 6.55 17.58 10.14
C ALA A 138 5.95 18.15 8.84
N ARG A 139 5.48 17.26 7.96
CA ARG A 139 4.92 17.59 6.65
C ARG A 139 3.42 17.43 6.59
N ARG A 140 2.77 18.18 5.69
CA ARG A 140 1.41 17.85 5.24
C ARG A 140 1.44 16.70 4.23
N LEU A 141 0.26 16.16 3.92
CA LEU A 141 0.06 15.35 2.73
C LEU A 141 0.26 16.21 1.46
N SER A 142 0.80 15.60 0.40
CA SER A 142 0.74 16.19 -0.94
C SER A 142 -0.71 16.20 -1.45
N ASN A 143 -0.97 16.96 -2.49
CA ASN A 143 -2.29 17.05 -3.13
C ASN A 143 -2.76 15.67 -3.62
N ALA A 144 -1.85 14.88 -4.19
CA ALA A 144 -2.10 13.52 -4.65
C ALA A 144 -2.34 12.54 -3.48
N GLU A 145 -1.62 12.67 -2.38
CA GLU A 145 -1.86 11.88 -1.16
C GLU A 145 -3.22 12.21 -0.55
N TYR A 146 -3.55 13.50 -0.38
CA TYR A 146 -4.82 13.93 0.23
C TYR A 146 -6.04 13.51 -0.60
N ASN A 147 -5.99 13.65 -1.94
CA ASN A 147 -7.09 13.19 -2.79
C ASN A 147 -7.30 11.67 -2.69
N ARG A 148 -6.23 10.87 -2.56
CA ARG A 148 -6.33 9.42 -2.33
C ARG A 148 -6.92 9.13 -0.94
N SER A 149 -6.40 9.75 0.12
CA SER A 149 -6.95 9.57 1.48
C SER A 149 -8.43 9.92 1.58
N ILE A 150 -8.90 10.99 0.94
CA ILE A 150 -10.33 11.32 0.88
C ILE A 150 -11.10 10.29 0.06
N ARG A 151 -10.59 9.83 -1.09
CA ARG A 151 -11.23 8.77 -1.88
C ARG A 151 -11.38 7.48 -1.08
N ASP A 152 -10.35 7.07 -0.36
CA ASP A 152 -10.34 5.83 0.43
C ASP A 152 -11.26 5.91 1.66
N LEU A 153 -11.36 7.07 2.30
CA LEU A 153 -12.28 7.32 3.43
C LEU A 153 -13.75 7.47 3.03
N THR A 154 -14.03 8.00 1.84
CA THR A 154 -15.40 8.30 1.38
C THR A 154 -15.98 7.22 0.45
N GLY A 155 -15.11 6.46 -0.23
CA GLY A 155 -15.47 5.58 -1.35
C GLY A 155 -15.73 6.32 -2.67
N VAL A 156 -15.44 7.63 -2.75
CA VAL A 156 -15.82 8.50 -3.88
C VAL A 156 -14.64 9.35 -4.35
N ASP A 157 -14.46 9.49 -5.67
CA ASP A 157 -13.36 10.27 -6.23
C ASP A 157 -13.63 11.79 -6.30
N LEU A 158 -13.63 12.44 -5.14
CA LEU A 158 -14.02 13.85 -5.00
C LEU A 158 -12.96 14.86 -5.51
N GLN A 159 -11.68 14.47 -5.62
CA GLN A 159 -10.55 15.33 -6.03
C GLN A 159 -10.51 16.75 -5.36
N PRO A 160 -10.69 16.88 -4.03
CA PRO A 160 -10.84 18.17 -3.36
C PRO A 160 -9.64 19.14 -3.48
N THR A 161 -8.41 18.67 -3.77
CA THR A 161 -7.25 19.57 -3.91
C THR A 161 -7.16 20.28 -5.26
N ARG A 162 -8.18 20.19 -6.14
CA ARG A 162 -8.20 20.89 -7.44
C ARG A 162 -7.91 22.39 -7.34
N GLU A 163 -8.30 23.00 -6.24
CA GLU A 163 -8.18 24.42 -5.92
C GLU A 163 -6.93 24.76 -5.08
N PHE A 164 -6.01 23.81 -4.88
CA PHE A 164 -4.80 24.00 -4.07
C PHE A 164 -3.64 24.46 -4.96
N PRO A 165 -2.66 25.22 -4.43
CA PRO A 165 -1.38 25.42 -5.09
C PRO A 165 -0.72 24.08 -5.43
N VAL A 166 0.00 24.02 -6.56
CA VAL A 166 0.82 22.87 -6.93
C VAL A 166 1.88 22.61 -5.85
N ASP A 167 2.12 21.35 -5.53
CA ASP A 167 3.15 20.97 -4.56
C ASP A 167 4.55 21.33 -5.10
N PRO A 168 5.39 22.05 -4.33
CA PRO A 168 6.73 22.38 -4.75
C PRO A 168 7.62 21.13 -4.68
N ALA A 169 8.34 20.85 -5.78
CA ALA A 169 9.36 19.81 -5.80
C ALA A 169 10.63 20.24 -5.05
N ASN A 170 11.37 19.29 -4.47
CA ASN A 170 12.72 19.51 -3.95
C ASN A 170 13.78 19.53 -5.09
N GLU A 171 15.05 19.75 -4.74
CA GLU A 171 16.18 19.79 -5.69
C GLU A 171 16.35 18.50 -6.52
N ALA A 172 15.83 17.37 -6.03
CA ALA A 172 15.85 16.08 -6.71
C ALA A 172 14.54 15.76 -7.47
N GLY A 173 13.59 16.71 -7.53
CA GLY A 173 12.35 16.61 -8.30
C GLY A 173 11.16 15.92 -7.60
N PHE A 174 11.26 15.62 -6.30
CA PHE A 174 10.18 14.96 -5.55
C PHE A 174 9.21 15.95 -4.91
N ASP A 175 7.90 15.69 -5.03
CA ASP A 175 6.78 16.53 -4.54
C ASP A 175 6.23 16.11 -3.16
N ASN A 176 6.83 15.10 -2.54
CA ASN A 176 6.40 14.50 -1.26
C ASN A 176 7.39 14.72 -0.09
N SER A 177 8.41 15.55 -0.30
CA SER A 177 9.45 15.91 0.68
C SER A 177 8.90 16.78 1.82
N GLY A 178 9.34 16.50 3.05
CA GLY A 178 8.96 17.32 4.21
C GLY A 178 9.59 18.72 4.24
N GLU A 179 10.69 18.90 3.53
CA GLU A 179 11.38 20.18 3.33
C GLU A 179 10.55 21.14 2.46
N SER A 180 9.79 20.60 1.51
CA SER A 180 9.04 21.38 0.52
C SER A 180 7.55 21.50 0.88
N LEU A 181 6.95 20.46 1.47
CA LEU A 181 5.54 20.41 1.88
C LEU A 181 5.25 21.16 3.18
N THR A 182 5.52 22.47 3.18
CA THR A 182 5.14 23.41 4.25
C THR A 182 3.64 23.77 4.20
N MET A 183 3.14 24.36 5.29
CA MET A 183 1.75 24.82 5.44
C MET A 183 1.70 26.35 5.54
N SER A 184 0.87 27.00 4.72
CA SER A 184 0.62 28.45 4.79
C SER A 184 -0.81 28.75 5.29
N PRO A 185 -1.08 29.95 5.85
CA PRO A 185 -2.43 30.33 6.26
C PRO A 185 -3.46 30.31 5.11
N ALA A 186 -3.02 30.64 3.89
CA ALA A 186 -3.86 30.54 2.69
C ALA A 186 -4.18 29.08 2.32
N LEU A 187 -3.22 28.17 2.46
CA LEU A 187 -3.43 26.74 2.24
C LEU A 187 -4.32 26.12 3.32
N LEU A 188 -4.20 26.54 4.58
CA LEU A 188 -5.12 26.13 5.66
C LEU A 188 -6.57 26.52 5.35
N LYS A 189 -6.80 27.72 4.77
CA LYS A 189 -8.13 28.12 4.28
C LYS A 189 -8.61 27.18 3.17
N LYS A 190 -7.75 26.77 2.23
CA LYS A 190 -8.07 25.78 1.20
C LYS A 190 -8.40 24.39 1.76
N TYR A 191 -7.73 23.94 2.82
CA TYR A 191 -8.11 22.72 3.54
C TYR A 191 -9.50 22.82 4.19
N LEU A 192 -9.87 23.98 4.73
CA LEU A 192 -11.22 24.20 5.28
C LEU A 192 -12.31 24.30 4.19
N GLU A 193 -11.99 24.88 3.03
CA GLU A 193 -12.86 24.88 1.84
C GLU A 193 -13.05 23.45 1.31
N ALA A 194 -11.98 22.66 1.21
CA ALA A 194 -12.02 21.24 0.84
C ALA A 194 -12.82 20.37 1.84
N ALA A 195 -12.65 20.61 3.15
CA ALA A 195 -13.40 19.87 4.18
C ALA A 195 -14.91 20.11 4.10
N ARG A 196 -15.33 21.34 3.78
CA ARG A 196 -16.73 21.68 3.51
C ARG A 196 -17.23 20.98 2.25
N PHE A 197 -16.49 21.09 1.14
CA PHE A 197 -16.83 20.42 -0.12
C PHE A 197 -17.00 18.90 0.07
N VAL A 198 -16.14 18.22 0.84
CA VAL A 198 -16.32 16.79 1.17
C VAL A 198 -17.57 16.56 2.05
N ALA A 199 -17.83 17.42 3.02
CA ALA A 199 -19.05 17.34 3.86
C ALA A 199 -20.34 17.59 3.07
N ASP A 200 -20.32 18.43 2.03
CA ASP A 200 -21.47 18.66 1.14
C ASP A 200 -21.88 17.39 0.37
N HIS A 201 -21.01 16.40 0.24
CA HIS A 201 -21.30 15.10 -0.38
C HIS A 201 -21.82 14.04 0.62
N LEU A 202 -21.96 14.38 1.90
CA LEU A 202 -22.38 13.47 2.97
C LEU A 202 -23.89 13.18 2.90
N VAL A 203 -24.25 11.90 2.89
CA VAL A 203 -25.64 11.43 2.95
C VAL A 203 -25.88 10.61 4.21
N LEU A 204 -26.78 11.11 5.06
CA LEU A 204 -27.25 10.39 6.23
C LEU A 204 -28.20 9.24 5.83
N LYS A 205 -28.11 8.12 6.56
CA LYS A 205 -28.91 6.90 6.38
C LYS A 205 -29.49 6.51 7.75
N PRO A 206 -30.58 5.72 7.82
CA PRO A 206 -31.13 5.25 9.09
C PRO A 206 -30.16 4.46 9.99
N ASN A 207 -29.04 3.97 9.44
CA ASN A 207 -28.01 3.19 10.12
C ASN A 207 -26.58 3.73 9.95
N GLY A 208 -26.41 5.04 9.71
CA GLY A 208 -25.09 5.68 9.58
C GLY A 208 -25.04 6.71 8.47
N PHE A 209 -23.95 6.77 7.71
CA PHE A 209 -23.78 7.70 6.58
C PHE A 209 -23.09 7.05 5.38
N ALA A 210 -23.09 7.74 4.25
CA ALA A 210 -22.34 7.44 3.03
C ALA A 210 -21.92 8.76 2.37
N PHE A 211 -21.13 8.68 1.31
CA PHE A 211 -20.89 9.83 0.42
C PHE A 211 -21.52 9.58 -0.96
N ALA A 212 -21.82 10.67 -1.67
CA ALA A 212 -22.32 10.67 -3.03
C ALA A 212 -21.27 11.19 -4.02
N PRO A 213 -21.38 10.89 -5.33
CA PRO A 213 -20.51 11.43 -6.37
C PRO A 213 -20.82 12.87 -6.80
N TYR A 214 -21.75 13.54 -6.10
CA TYR A 214 -22.14 14.94 -6.30
C TYR A 214 -22.61 15.54 -4.96
N PRO A 215 -22.64 16.89 -4.79
CA PRO A 215 -23.13 17.53 -3.57
C PRO A 215 -24.60 17.21 -3.30
N VAL A 216 -24.97 17.00 -2.02
CA VAL A 216 -26.28 16.51 -1.59
C VAL A 216 -26.93 17.45 -0.57
N VAL A 217 -26.83 18.75 -0.85
CA VAL A 217 -27.16 19.84 0.09
C VAL A 217 -28.68 20.02 0.22
N ALA A 218 -29.42 19.98 -0.89
CA ALA A 218 -30.88 20.07 -0.89
C ALA A 218 -31.56 18.71 -0.68
N GLU A 219 -32.85 18.74 -0.36
CA GLU A 219 -33.67 17.53 -0.18
C GLU A 219 -33.86 16.76 -1.49
N THR A 220 -34.05 17.48 -2.59
CA THR A 220 -34.07 16.96 -3.96
C THR A 220 -32.82 16.16 -4.31
N ASP A 221 -31.66 16.54 -3.79
CA ASP A 221 -30.39 15.89 -4.10
C ASP A 221 -30.30 14.54 -3.36
N ARG A 222 -30.87 14.48 -2.14
CA ARG A 222 -30.98 13.27 -1.32
C ARG A 222 -31.96 12.27 -1.95
N ASP A 223 -33.08 12.76 -2.46
CA ASP A 223 -34.03 11.95 -3.23
C ASP A 223 -33.40 11.40 -4.51
N ASN A 224 -32.73 12.25 -5.29
CA ASN A 224 -31.98 11.84 -6.48
C ASN A 224 -30.93 10.77 -6.13
N TYR A 225 -30.20 10.90 -5.02
CA TYR A 225 -29.23 9.89 -4.57
C TYR A 225 -29.89 8.56 -4.19
N CYS A 226 -31.05 8.59 -3.53
CA CYS A 226 -31.83 7.39 -3.24
C CYS A 226 -32.33 6.71 -4.52
N VAL A 227 -32.86 7.48 -5.49
CA VAL A 227 -33.30 6.96 -6.80
C VAL A 227 -32.12 6.37 -7.58
N HIS A 228 -31.00 7.09 -7.70
CA HIS A 228 -29.82 6.59 -8.40
C HIS A 228 -29.25 5.32 -7.77
N ARG A 229 -29.24 5.20 -6.43
CA ARG A 229 -28.83 3.95 -5.76
C ARG A 229 -29.73 2.75 -6.10
N ILE A 230 -31.03 2.96 -6.32
CA ILE A 230 -31.96 1.91 -6.77
C ILE A 230 -31.68 1.55 -8.23
N VAL A 231 -31.54 2.55 -9.11
CA VAL A 231 -31.20 2.36 -10.52
C VAL A 231 -29.86 1.61 -10.67
N ASP A 232 -28.83 1.98 -9.92
CA ASP A 232 -27.50 1.37 -9.99
C ASP A 232 -27.41 0.02 -9.27
N PHE A 233 -28.38 -0.33 -8.43
CA PHE A 233 -28.60 -1.72 -8.01
C PHE A 233 -29.09 -2.56 -9.20
N TYR A 234 -30.16 -2.13 -9.90
CA TYR A 234 -30.68 -2.87 -11.05
C TYR A 234 -29.71 -2.94 -12.23
N LYS A 235 -28.91 -1.90 -12.50
CA LYS A 235 -27.85 -1.94 -13.53
C LYS A 235 -26.77 -2.99 -13.26
N ARG A 236 -26.45 -3.25 -11.99
CA ARG A 236 -25.46 -4.27 -11.59
C ARG A 236 -26.05 -5.68 -11.55
N HIS A 237 -27.33 -5.80 -11.21
CA HIS A 237 -28.08 -7.06 -11.25
C HIS A 237 -28.83 -7.20 -12.57
N GLN A 238 -28.10 -7.27 -13.68
CA GLN A 238 -28.70 -7.57 -14.98
C GLN A 238 -29.26 -9.00 -14.97
N ILE A 239 -30.53 -9.12 -15.35
CA ILE A 239 -31.26 -10.38 -15.45
C ILE A 239 -31.41 -10.73 -16.93
N ASP A 240 -30.85 -11.86 -17.36
CA ASP A 240 -31.16 -12.41 -18.68
C ASP A 240 -32.53 -13.13 -18.63
N TYR A 241 -33.52 -12.57 -19.30
CA TYR A 241 -34.87 -13.14 -19.40
C TYR A 241 -34.89 -14.52 -20.08
N ALA A 242 -33.95 -14.82 -20.98
CA ALA A 242 -33.85 -16.10 -21.66
C ALA A 242 -33.53 -17.25 -20.70
N ASP A 243 -32.78 -17.00 -19.63
CA ASP A 243 -32.51 -18.01 -18.60
C ASP A 243 -33.78 -18.34 -17.81
N TYR A 244 -34.56 -17.33 -17.44
CA TYR A 244 -35.84 -17.52 -16.73
C TYR A 244 -36.90 -18.18 -17.63
N PHE A 245 -37.02 -17.78 -18.90
CA PHE A 245 -37.88 -18.47 -19.87
C PHE A 245 -37.44 -19.92 -20.11
N TYR A 246 -36.13 -20.20 -20.17
CA TYR A 246 -35.63 -21.56 -20.38
C TYR A 246 -35.78 -22.44 -19.13
N ALA A 247 -35.60 -21.91 -17.92
CA ALA A 247 -35.90 -22.60 -16.68
C ALA A 247 -37.40 -22.90 -16.54
N ALA A 248 -38.27 -21.94 -16.90
CA ALA A 248 -39.71 -22.16 -17.02
C ALA A 248 -40.03 -23.27 -18.02
N TRP A 249 -39.40 -23.27 -19.20
CA TRP A 249 -39.63 -24.30 -20.23
C TRP A 249 -39.22 -25.69 -19.74
N ARG A 250 -38.04 -25.81 -19.11
CA ARG A 250 -37.60 -27.06 -18.46
C ARG A 250 -38.57 -27.53 -17.36
N TYR A 251 -39.17 -26.61 -16.61
CA TYR A 251 -40.19 -26.93 -15.61
C TYR A 251 -41.52 -27.38 -16.23
N ARG A 252 -41.96 -26.76 -17.34
CA ARG A 252 -43.14 -27.19 -18.12
C ARG A 252 -43.00 -28.64 -18.57
N HIS A 253 -41.82 -29.03 -19.03
CA HIS A 253 -41.52 -30.36 -19.57
C HIS A 253 -40.93 -31.36 -18.57
N ARG A 254 -40.89 -31.04 -17.27
CA ARG A 254 -40.23 -31.83 -16.22
C ARG A 254 -40.65 -33.30 -16.14
N THR A 255 -41.91 -33.61 -16.48
CA THR A 255 -42.46 -34.97 -16.50
C THR A 255 -41.85 -35.83 -17.61
N ALA A 256 -41.72 -35.28 -18.82
CA ALA A 256 -41.06 -35.93 -19.95
C ALA A 256 -39.54 -36.05 -19.71
N SER A 257 -38.94 -35.06 -19.05
CA SER A 257 -37.52 -35.05 -18.64
C SER A 257 -37.20 -35.92 -17.41
N GLY A 258 -38.11 -36.82 -16.99
CA GLY A 258 -37.87 -37.80 -15.92
C GLY A 258 -37.93 -37.26 -14.48
N SER A 259 -38.33 -36.00 -14.27
CA SER A 259 -38.41 -35.34 -12.95
C SER A 259 -39.82 -34.84 -12.63
N PRO A 260 -40.85 -35.71 -12.57
CA PRO A 260 -42.25 -35.31 -12.48
C PRO A 260 -42.60 -34.53 -11.19
N SER A 261 -41.92 -34.85 -10.08
CA SER A 261 -42.11 -34.23 -8.77
C SER A 261 -41.32 -32.93 -8.56
N ALA A 262 -40.48 -32.51 -9.51
CA ALA A 262 -39.68 -31.31 -9.35
C ALA A 262 -40.57 -30.06 -9.22
N THR A 263 -40.13 -29.13 -8.37
CA THR A 263 -40.76 -27.85 -8.09
C THR A 263 -40.17 -26.71 -8.93
N LEU A 264 -40.88 -25.58 -9.01
CA LEU A 264 -40.38 -24.39 -9.69
C LEU A 264 -39.12 -23.82 -9.00
N ALA A 265 -38.99 -24.01 -7.67
CA ALA A 265 -37.82 -23.60 -6.92
C ALA A 265 -36.57 -24.41 -7.30
N GLU A 266 -36.69 -25.74 -7.40
CA GLU A 266 -35.58 -26.62 -7.85
C GLU A 266 -35.19 -26.34 -9.30
N ALA A 267 -36.16 -26.02 -10.17
CA ALA A 267 -35.90 -25.57 -11.54
C ALA A 267 -35.11 -24.25 -11.59
N ALA A 268 -35.40 -23.30 -10.68
CA ALA A 268 -34.62 -22.07 -10.54
C ALA A 268 -33.20 -22.35 -10.02
N SER A 269 -33.07 -23.14 -8.95
CA SER A 269 -31.76 -23.51 -8.38
C SER A 269 -30.84 -24.21 -9.39
N THR A 270 -31.40 -25.04 -10.28
CA THR A 270 -30.67 -25.72 -11.37
C THR A 270 -30.00 -24.74 -12.35
N GLY A 271 -30.50 -23.50 -12.46
CA GLY A 271 -29.92 -22.43 -13.27
C GLY A 271 -29.22 -21.31 -12.48
N ASN A 272 -29.05 -21.47 -11.15
CA ASN A 272 -28.62 -20.38 -10.25
C ASN A 272 -29.53 -19.12 -10.32
N LEU A 273 -30.83 -19.34 -10.56
CA LEU A 273 -31.83 -18.29 -10.71
C LEU A 273 -32.62 -18.04 -9.42
N SER A 274 -33.22 -16.85 -9.30
CA SER A 274 -34.10 -16.50 -8.18
C SER A 274 -35.45 -17.24 -8.28
N PRO A 275 -35.82 -18.10 -7.31
CA PRO A 275 -37.11 -18.80 -7.32
C PRO A 275 -38.31 -17.84 -7.36
N ASN A 276 -38.23 -16.72 -6.62
CA ASN A 276 -39.27 -15.71 -6.57
C ASN A 276 -39.43 -15.02 -7.93
N TYR A 277 -38.33 -14.74 -8.63
CA TYR A 277 -38.39 -14.12 -9.96
C TYR A 277 -38.86 -15.12 -11.03
N LEU A 278 -38.47 -16.39 -10.93
CA LEU A 278 -39.01 -17.44 -11.80
C LEU A 278 -40.52 -17.62 -11.61
N ASN A 279 -41.03 -17.49 -10.38
CA ASN A 279 -42.48 -17.50 -10.13
C ASN A 279 -43.18 -16.29 -10.77
N LEU A 280 -42.61 -15.09 -10.68
CA LEU A 280 -43.13 -13.87 -11.33
C LEU A 280 -43.10 -13.96 -12.87
N VAL A 281 -42.20 -14.74 -13.46
CA VAL A 281 -42.19 -15.04 -14.90
C VAL A 281 -43.15 -16.18 -15.26
N TRP A 282 -43.19 -17.24 -14.46
CA TRP A 282 -44.01 -18.43 -14.70
C TRP A 282 -45.51 -18.16 -14.66
N THR A 283 -45.98 -17.40 -13.66
CA THR A 283 -47.41 -17.20 -13.41
C THR A 283 -48.11 -16.49 -14.60
N PRO A 284 -47.65 -15.32 -15.09
CA PRO A 284 -48.26 -14.68 -16.25
C PRO A 284 -48.21 -15.52 -17.54
N LEU A 285 -47.26 -16.44 -17.68
CA LEU A 285 -47.19 -17.31 -18.87
C LEU A 285 -48.28 -18.41 -18.92
N HIS A 286 -49.02 -18.61 -17.82
CA HIS A 286 -50.05 -19.63 -17.67
C HIS A 286 -51.43 -19.08 -17.25
N GLU A 287 -51.51 -17.80 -16.90
CA GLU A 287 -52.77 -17.07 -16.70
C GLU A 287 -53.48 -16.78 -18.05
N GLU A 288 -54.76 -16.37 -17.97
CA GLU A 288 -55.49 -15.85 -19.12
C GLU A 288 -55.13 -14.38 -19.38
N HIS A 289 -55.00 -14.00 -20.65
CA HIS A 289 -54.68 -12.64 -21.09
C HIS A 289 -55.65 -12.19 -22.16
N ALA A 290 -55.80 -10.87 -22.29
CA ALA A 290 -56.47 -10.28 -23.44
C ALA A 290 -55.78 -10.69 -24.76
N GLU A 291 -56.53 -10.71 -25.87
CA GLU A 291 -56.02 -11.16 -27.17
C GLU A 291 -54.92 -10.22 -27.74
N SER A 292 -54.88 -8.97 -27.27
CA SER A 292 -53.97 -7.91 -27.74
C SER A 292 -53.17 -7.29 -26.59
N GLY A 293 -52.06 -6.62 -26.94
CA GLY A 293 -51.16 -5.95 -26.00
C GLY A 293 -49.85 -6.73 -25.70
N PRO A 294 -48.90 -6.11 -24.96
CA PRO A 294 -47.54 -6.62 -24.81
C PRO A 294 -47.45 -8.04 -24.21
N MET A 295 -48.25 -8.35 -23.19
CA MET A 295 -48.26 -9.69 -22.60
C MET A 295 -48.85 -10.75 -23.54
N ALA A 296 -49.81 -10.39 -24.39
CA ALA A 296 -50.37 -11.29 -25.39
C ALA A 296 -49.32 -11.72 -26.43
N GLU A 297 -48.40 -10.81 -26.81
CA GLU A 297 -47.26 -11.15 -27.66
C GLU A 297 -46.28 -12.10 -26.98
N VAL A 298 -45.91 -11.84 -25.72
CA VAL A 298 -45.00 -12.70 -24.96
C VAL A 298 -45.61 -14.09 -24.73
N VAL A 299 -46.90 -14.18 -24.43
CA VAL A 299 -47.63 -15.45 -24.26
C VAL A 299 -47.80 -16.20 -25.59
N ARG A 300 -47.97 -15.50 -26.72
CA ARG A 300 -47.92 -16.12 -28.06
C ARG A 300 -46.54 -16.71 -28.35
N ALA A 301 -45.46 -15.97 -28.07
CA ALA A 301 -44.10 -16.46 -28.28
C ALA A 301 -43.78 -17.67 -27.37
N TRP A 302 -44.24 -17.65 -26.12
CA TRP A 302 -44.15 -18.78 -25.18
C TRP A 302 -44.86 -20.03 -25.68
N ARG A 303 -46.09 -19.90 -26.17
CA ARG A 303 -46.89 -21.00 -26.74
C ARG A 303 -46.35 -21.52 -28.08
N ALA A 304 -45.41 -20.81 -28.71
CA ALA A 304 -44.73 -21.21 -29.93
C ALA A 304 -43.36 -21.89 -29.69
N LEU A 305 -42.93 -22.07 -28.44
CA LEU A 305 -41.75 -22.86 -28.11
C LEU A 305 -41.99 -24.36 -28.40
N PRO A 306 -40.94 -25.14 -28.76
CA PRO A 306 -41.07 -26.57 -28.96
C PRO A 306 -41.68 -27.31 -27.76
N ASP A 307 -42.62 -28.21 -28.02
CA ASP A 307 -43.23 -29.07 -27.00
C ASP A 307 -42.42 -30.36 -26.74
N GLU A 308 -41.40 -30.63 -27.55
CA GLU A 308 -40.50 -31.77 -27.39
C GLU A 308 -39.39 -31.48 -26.36
N SER A 309 -39.42 -32.18 -25.22
CA SER A 309 -38.41 -32.06 -24.15
C SER A 309 -36.95 -32.29 -24.60
N THR A 310 -36.75 -32.97 -25.73
CA THR A 310 -35.45 -33.24 -26.36
C THR A 310 -34.89 -32.05 -27.15
N ASN A 311 -35.71 -31.09 -27.57
CA ASN A 311 -35.30 -30.02 -28.49
C ASN A 311 -34.74 -28.78 -27.76
N THR A 312 -33.80 -29.03 -26.84
CA THR A 312 -33.25 -28.01 -25.91
C THR A 312 -32.64 -26.81 -26.60
N GLU A 313 -31.99 -27.00 -27.76
CA GLU A 313 -31.31 -25.94 -28.50
C GLU A 313 -32.28 -24.99 -29.21
N ALA A 314 -33.33 -25.51 -29.85
CA ALA A 314 -34.35 -24.66 -30.46
C ALA A 314 -35.20 -23.94 -29.39
N SER A 315 -35.52 -24.62 -28.29
CA SER A 315 -36.20 -24.00 -27.15
C SER A 315 -35.37 -22.87 -26.53
N ARG A 316 -34.04 -23.04 -26.40
CA ARG A 316 -33.15 -21.97 -25.94
C ARG A 316 -33.16 -20.75 -26.87
N ARG A 317 -33.02 -20.96 -28.19
CA ARG A 317 -33.14 -19.87 -29.19
C ARG A 317 -34.50 -19.17 -29.12
N GLY A 318 -35.58 -19.91 -28.88
CA GLY A 318 -36.91 -19.33 -28.67
C GLY A 318 -36.98 -18.45 -27.42
N CYS A 319 -36.41 -18.90 -26.30
CA CYS A 319 -36.28 -18.10 -25.07
C CYS A 319 -35.43 -16.82 -25.27
N GLU A 320 -34.40 -16.88 -26.10
CA GLU A 320 -33.59 -15.71 -26.47
C GLU A 320 -34.37 -14.73 -27.37
N ALA A 321 -35.16 -15.22 -28.34
CA ALA A 321 -36.08 -14.39 -29.11
C ALA A 321 -37.18 -13.75 -28.23
N MET A 322 -37.64 -14.45 -27.19
CA MET A 322 -38.56 -13.89 -26.18
C MET A 322 -37.90 -12.79 -25.33
N ARG A 323 -36.60 -12.89 -25.01
CA ARG A 323 -35.85 -11.79 -24.38
C ARG A 323 -35.85 -10.55 -25.27
N GLU A 324 -35.50 -10.68 -26.55
CA GLU A 324 -35.48 -9.54 -27.48
C GLU A 324 -36.87 -8.93 -27.69
N LEU A 325 -37.94 -9.74 -27.62
CA LEU A 325 -39.32 -9.26 -27.60
C LEU A 325 -39.61 -8.41 -26.35
N VAL A 326 -39.28 -8.91 -25.16
CA VAL A 326 -39.49 -8.18 -23.88
C VAL A 326 -38.66 -6.90 -23.81
N LEU A 327 -37.41 -6.91 -24.29
CA LEU A 327 -36.55 -5.73 -24.33
C LEU A 327 -37.11 -4.65 -25.26
N ARG A 328 -37.61 -5.04 -26.44
CA ARG A 328 -38.25 -4.11 -27.39
C ARG A 328 -39.56 -3.52 -26.84
N LEU A 329 -40.41 -4.35 -26.24
CA LEU A 329 -41.67 -3.93 -25.61
C LEU A 329 -41.48 -3.03 -24.37
N ARG A 330 -40.25 -2.90 -23.86
CA ARG A 330 -39.85 -1.96 -22.79
C ARG A 330 -39.27 -0.63 -23.30
N GLN A 331 -39.13 -0.48 -24.61
CA GLN A 331 -38.56 0.70 -25.27
C GLN A 331 -39.58 1.46 -26.15
N ALA A 332 -40.83 0.98 -26.16
CA ALA A 332 -41.96 1.54 -26.91
C ALA A 332 -42.99 2.17 -25.96
#